data_AF-A0A8T6ZAE0-F1
#
_entry.id   AF-A0A8T6ZAE0-F1
#
_cell.length_a   1.000
_cell.length_b   1.000
_cell.length_c   1.000
_cell.angle_alpha   90.00
_cell.angle_beta   90.00
_cell.angle_gamma   90.00
#
_symmetry.space_group_name_H-M   'P 1'
#
loop_
_entity.id
_entity.type
_entity.pdbx_description
1 polymer ?
#
loop_
_entity_poly.entity_id
_entity_poly.type
_entity_poly.pdbx_seq_one_letter_code
_entity_poly.pdbx_strand_id
1 'polypeptide(L)'
;MRLAGALKRAPGKYRRCPPRCAFASPRLHCRPRGPPPRAILPNPSHAPFLAALLIFQCLGESVSYVFSLPVPGPVIGMLLLFAFAMFRPNAAEAIEPTALELLRHLSLLFIPAGVGIMVSAQAVRGEALAVIASLAVSTTLGIAVTALVTRALLRRQRGRENTGEGA
;
A
#
# COMPACT_ATOMS: atom_id res chain seq x y z
N MET A 1 46.81 -0.96 47.01
CA MET A 1 46.93 0.38 46.39
C MET A 1 46.82 0.18 44.88
N ARG A 2 45.66 0.11 44.23
CA ARG A 2 44.60 1.15 44.08
C ARG A 2 45.17 2.53 43.76
N LEU A 3 45.14 2.91 42.48
CA LEU A 3 44.64 4.21 41.97
C LEU A 3 44.57 4.13 40.42
N ALA A 4 43.37 4.22 39.85
CA ALA A 4 42.88 5.37 39.06
C ALA A 4 43.18 5.22 37.55
N GLY A 5 42.25 4.82 36.67
CA GLY A 5 40.80 4.98 36.73
C GLY A 5 40.40 6.41 36.37
N ALA A 6 40.88 6.92 35.23
CA ALA A 6 40.64 8.28 34.75
C ALA A 6 40.03 8.26 33.35
N LEU A 7 38.75 8.68 33.29
CA LEU A 7 37.98 9.33 32.22
C LEU A 7 36.50 9.02 32.53
N LYS A 8 35.82 9.65 33.50
CA LYS A 8 35.53 11.07 33.74
C LYS A 8 34.77 11.78 32.60
N ARG A 9 33.44 11.83 32.79
CA ARG A 9 32.44 12.85 32.36
C ARG A 9 31.91 12.84 30.92
N ALA A 10 30.64 12.46 30.80
CA ALA A 10 29.63 13.27 30.11
C ALA A 10 28.32 13.32 30.94
N PRO A 11 27.63 14.47 31.03
CA PRO A 11 26.57 14.75 32.00
C PRO A 11 25.16 14.43 31.46
N GLY A 12 24.22 14.21 32.39
CA GLY A 12 22.83 13.94 32.11
C GLY A 12 22.04 15.12 31.53
N LYS A 13 21.09 14.80 30.64
CA LYS A 13 19.99 15.71 30.28
C LYS A 13 18.74 15.03 29.68
N TYR A 14 18.44 13.77 30.02
CA TYR A 14 17.17 13.12 29.63
C TYR A 14 16.60 12.18 30.71
N ARG A 15 16.64 12.61 31.98
CA ARG A 15 15.76 12.04 33.00
C ARG A 15 14.96 13.17 33.63
N ARG A 16 13.73 13.33 33.16
CA ARG A 16 12.58 13.81 33.94
C ARG A 16 11.30 13.47 33.16
N CYS A 17 10.79 12.25 33.36
CA CYS A 17 9.37 12.01 33.20
C CYS A 17 8.65 12.71 34.37
N PRO A 18 7.50 13.37 34.14
CA PRO A 18 6.76 14.05 35.19
C PRO A 18 6.30 13.05 36.28
N PRO A 19 6.30 13.45 37.57
CA PRO A 19 6.07 12.56 38.71
C PRO A 19 4.64 12.01 38.80
N ARG A 20 3.70 12.44 37.95
CA ARG A 20 2.33 11.91 37.89
C ARG A 20 2.18 10.60 37.13
N CYS A 21 3.20 10.12 36.42
CA CYS A 21 3.13 8.85 35.69
C CYS A 21 3.59 7.63 36.50
N ALA A 22 4.00 7.80 37.77
CA ALA A 22 4.63 6.73 38.56
C ALA A 22 3.64 5.79 39.29
N PHE A 23 2.34 6.08 39.29
CA PHE A 23 1.36 5.31 40.09
C PHE A 23 0.24 4.62 39.27
N ALA A 24 0.30 4.66 37.94
CA ALA A 24 -0.59 3.89 37.08
C ALA A 24 0.15 2.65 36.54
N SER A 25 -0.25 1.49 37.04
CA SER A 25 0.27 0.14 36.76
C SER A 25 0.34 -0.23 35.26
N PRO A 26 1.06 -1.29 34.85
CA PRO A 26 2.35 -1.18 34.18
C PRO A 26 2.37 -1.84 32.78
N ARG A 27 1.24 -1.83 32.05
CA ARG A 27 1.12 -2.44 30.70
C ARG A 27 0.84 -1.46 29.57
N LEU A 28 1.30 -0.21 29.65
CA LEU A 28 1.41 0.64 28.47
C LEU A 28 2.85 0.68 27.97
N HIS A 29 3.07 -0.11 26.93
CA HIS A 29 4.27 -0.08 26.10
C HIS A 29 4.46 1.33 25.54
N CYS A 30 5.40 2.09 26.10
CA CYS A 30 5.99 3.27 25.46
C CYS A 30 6.69 2.81 24.17
N ARG A 31 5.97 2.75 23.05
CA ARG A 31 6.59 2.47 21.76
C ARG A 31 7.44 3.69 21.35
N PRO A 32 8.73 3.49 20.97
CA PRO A 32 9.60 4.57 20.57
C PRO A 32 9.10 5.21 19.26
N ARG A 33 9.32 6.53 19.17
CA ARG A 33 9.02 7.38 18.01
C ARG A 33 9.54 6.74 16.71
N GLY A 34 8.70 6.72 15.69
CA GLY A 34 9.09 6.37 14.33
C GLY A 34 10.23 7.25 13.78
N PRO A 35 10.88 6.82 12.69
CA PRO A 35 11.94 7.59 12.05
C PRO A 35 11.42 9.00 11.68
N PRO A 36 12.31 10.02 11.67
CA PRO A 36 11.88 11.38 11.39
C PRO A 36 11.18 11.46 10.02
N PRO A 37 10.16 12.32 9.86
CA PRO A 37 9.64 12.63 8.54
C PRO A 37 10.82 13.17 7.73
N ARG A 38 11.29 12.37 6.77
CA ARG A 38 12.34 12.80 5.84
C ARG A 38 11.83 14.08 5.21
N ALA A 39 12.58 15.16 5.45
CA ALA A 39 12.38 16.44 4.82
C ALA A 39 12.14 16.20 3.33
N ILE A 40 11.03 16.76 2.83
CA ILE A 40 10.71 16.89 1.42
C ILE A 40 11.74 17.89 0.86
N LEU A 41 12.97 17.43 0.66
CA LEU A 41 13.91 18.08 -0.24
C LEU A 41 13.73 17.35 -1.57
N PRO A 42 13.18 18.00 -2.61
CA PRO A 42 13.09 17.40 -3.93
C PRO A 42 14.51 17.14 -4.44
N ASN A 43 14.99 15.91 -4.30
CA ASN A 43 16.18 15.48 -4.99
C ASN A 43 15.76 15.16 -6.44
N PRO A 44 16.38 15.74 -7.48
CA PRO A 44 16.01 15.52 -8.89
C PRO A 44 16.26 14.08 -9.41
N SER A 45 16.48 13.11 -8.53
CA SER A 45 16.79 11.71 -8.85
C SER A 45 15.58 10.76 -8.85
N HIS A 46 14.33 11.26 -8.78
CA HIS A 46 13.12 10.43 -8.86
C HIS A 46 12.60 10.16 -10.29
N ALA A 47 13.06 10.92 -11.28
CA ALA A 47 12.77 10.69 -12.69
C ALA A 47 13.05 9.25 -13.19
N PRO A 48 14.19 8.58 -12.85
CA PRO A 48 14.45 7.23 -13.32
C PRO A 48 13.47 6.17 -12.77
N PHE A 49 12.93 6.36 -11.56
CA PHE A 49 12.00 5.39 -10.97
C PHE A 49 10.60 5.49 -11.59
N LEU A 50 10.16 6.70 -11.93
CA LEU A 50 8.93 6.89 -12.68
C LEU A 50 9.06 6.29 -14.09
N ALA A 51 10.21 6.49 -14.76
CA ALA A 51 10.50 5.83 -16.03
C ALA A 51 10.49 4.30 -15.88
N ALA A 52 11.05 3.74 -14.80
CA ALA A 52 10.98 2.31 -14.53
C ALA A 52 9.54 1.82 -14.39
N LEU A 53 8.69 2.51 -13.60
CA LEU A 53 7.26 2.17 -13.47
C LEU A 53 6.54 2.19 -14.83
N LEU A 54 6.80 3.22 -15.65
CA LEU A 54 6.21 3.33 -16.98
C LEU A 54 6.72 2.26 -17.95
N ILE A 55 8.00 1.88 -17.88
CA ILE A 55 8.56 0.79 -18.70
C ILE A 55 7.88 -0.53 -18.35
N PHE A 56 7.74 -0.87 -17.06
CA PHE A 56 7.03 -2.08 -16.66
C PHE A 56 5.55 -2.05 -17.06
N GLN A 57 4.90 -0.89 -16.97
CA GLN A 57 3.53 -0.70 -17.45
C GLN A 57 3.41 -0.92 -18.97
N CYS A 58 4.30 -0.31 -19.77
CA CYS A 58 4.35 -0.50 -21.23
C CYS A 58 4.68 -1.93 -21.62
N LEU A 59 5.57 -2.62 -20.88
CA LEU A 59 5.87 -4.03 -21.09
C LEU A 59 4.64 -4.89 -20.80
N GLY A 60 3.92 -4.64 -19.70
CA GLY A 60 2.68 -5.34 -19.38
C GLY A 60 1.59 -5.14 -20.42
N GLU A 61 1.45 -3.91 -20.94
CA GLU A 61 0.54 -3.60 -22.05
C GLU A 61 0.94 -4.32 -23.34
N SER A 62 2.24 -4.30 -23.68
CA SER A 62 2.77 -4.99 -24.87
C SER A 62 2.54 -6.50 -24.80
N VAL A 63 2.76 -7.10 -23.63
CA VAL A 63 2.51 -8.53 -23.39
C VAL A 63 1.02 -8.84 -23.47
N SER A 64 0.16 -8.03 -22.85
CA SER A 64 -1.30 -8.23 -22.93
C SER A 64 -1.80 -8.17 -24.37
N TYR A 65 -1.30 -7.18 -25.13
CA TYR A 65 -1.66 -6.99 -26.53
C TYR A 65 -1.22 -8.17 -27.41
N VAL A 66 0.03 -8.61 -27.28
CA VAL A 66 0.57 -9.74 -28.09
C VAL A 66 -0.15 -11.05 -27.77
N PHE A 67 -0.45 -11.32 -26.50
CA PHE A 67 -1.13 -12.55 -26.11
C PHE A 67 -2.66 -12.48 -26.18
N SER A 68 -3.26 -11.31 -26.47
CA SER A 68 -4.72 -11.10 -26.50
C SER A 68 -5.44 -11.60 -25.24
N LEU A 69 -4.84 -11.40 -24.07
CA LEU A 69 -5.45 -11.82 -22.80
C LEU A 69 -6.61 -10.87 -22.42
N PRO A 70 -7.70 -11.37 -21.82
CA PRO A 70 -8.79 -10.55 -21.29
C PRO A 70 -8.41 -9.83 -19.98
N VAL A 71 -7.12 -9.50 -19.81
CA VAL A 71 -6.56 -8.92 -18.59
C VAL A 71 -5.95 -7.56 -18.93
N PRO A 72 -6.30 -6.48 -18.20
CA PRO A 72 -5.72 -5.17 -18.43
C PRO A 72 -4.19 -5.21 -18.27
N GLY A 73 -3.46 -4.66 -19.23
CA GLY A 73 -1.99 -4.61 -19.23
C GLY A 73 -1.34 -4.07 -17.95
N PRO A 74 -1.93 -3.08 -17.23
CA PRO A 74 -1.43 -2.66 -15.92
C PRO A 74 -1.29 -3.77 -14.87
N VAL A 75 -2.21 -4.73 -14.84
CA VAL A 75 -2.15 -5.85 -13.89
C VAL A 75 -0.95 -6.74 -14.22
N ILE A 76 -0.69 -6.97 -15.50
CA ILE A 76 0.49 -7.72 -15.96
C ILE A 76 1.77 -6.96 -15.60
N GLY A 77 1.81 -5.64 -15.85
CA GLY A 77 2.95 -4.79 -15.47
C GLY A 77 3.27 -4.85 -13.97
N MET A 78 2.24 -4.85 -13.11
CA MET A 78 2.39 -5.02 -11.67
C MET A 78 2.98 -6.39 -11.30
N LEU A 79 2.54 -7.48 -11.96
CA LEU A 79 3.09 -8.82 -11.73
C LEU A 79 4.55 -8.92 -12.17
N LEU A 80 4.93 -8.33 -13.31
CA LEU A 80 6.32 -8.27 -13.75
C LEU A 80 7.19 -7.47 -12.77
N LEU A 81 6.69 -6.32 -12.31
CA LEU A 81 7.39 -5.50 -11.32
C LEU A 81 7.57 -6.26 -10.01
N PHE A 82 6.54 -6.99 -9.57
CA PHE A 82 6.59 -7.83 -8.38
C PHE A 82 7.62 -8.97 -8.52
N ALA A 83 7.64 -9.67 -9.66
CA ALA A 83 8.65 -10.69 -9.94
C ALA A 83 10.06 -10.08 -9.93
N PHE A 84 10.25 -8.93 -10.56
CA PHE A 84 11.54 -8.22 -10.57
C PHE A 84 11.98 -7.80 -9.16
N ALA A 85 11.06 -7.29 -8.34
CA ALA A 85 11.31 -6.94 -6.94
C ALA A 85 11.71 -8.15 -6.10
N MET A 86 11.15 -9.33 -6.38
CA MET A 86 11.52 -10.58 -5.71
C MET A 86 12.98 -10.99 -5.99
N PHE A 87 13.48 -10.76 -7.21
CA PHE A 87 14.88 -11.01 -7.56
C PHE A 87 15.84 -9.89 -7.10
N ARG A 88 15.36 -8.65 -6.94
CA ARG A 88 16.15 -7.51 -6.48
C ARG A 88 15.41 -6.66 -5.44
N PRO A 89 15.54 -6.98 -4.14
CA PRO A 89 14.84 -6.24 -3.07
C PRO A 89 15.27 -4.77 -3.00
N ASN A 90 16.53 -4.45 -3.29
CA ASN A 90 17.04 -3.08 -3.30
C ASN A 90 16.35 -2.18 -4.34
N ALA A 91 15.83 -2.75 -5.43
CA ALA A 91 15.10 -1.99 -6.44
C ALA A 91 13.69 -1.62 -5.96
N ALA A 92 13.06 -2.48 -5.15
CA ALA A 92 11.74 -2.22 -4.57
C ALA A 92 11.77 -1.03 -3.61
N GLU A 93 12.78 -0.99 -2.73
CA GLU A 93 12.96 0.09 -1.73
C GLU A 93 13.17 1.47 -2.40
N ALA A 94 13.70 1.48 -3.62
CA ALA A 94 13.93 2.70 -4.40
C ALA A 94 12.67 3.17 -5.17
N ILE A 95 11.78 2.25 -5.55
CA ILE A 95 10.55 2.56 -6.32
C ILE A 95 9.41 2.99 -5.40
N GLU A 96 9.33 2.40 -4.19
CA GLU A 96 8.30 2.69 -3.18
C GLU A 96 8.03 4.19 -2.93
N PRO A 97 9.03 5.05 -2.63
CA PRO A 97 8.77 6.46 -2.34
C PRO A 97 8.16 7.21 -3.54
N THR A 98 8.57 6.84 -4.75
CA THR A 98 8.06 7.46 -5.99
C THR A 98 6.63 7.01 -6.27
N ALA A 99 6.33 5.72 -6.03
CA ALA A 99 4.97 5.18 -6.17
C ALA A 99 4.00 5.80 -5.15
N LEU A 100 4.43 6.00 -3.90
CA LEU A 100 3.64 6.66 -2.85
C LEU A 100 3.35 8.13 -3.18
N GLU A 101 4.33 8.85 -3.72
CA GLU A 101 4.13 10.24 -4.14
C GLU A 101 3.15 10.33 -5.32
N LEU A 102 3.24 9.41 -6.29
CA LEU A 102 2.26 9.31 -7.37
C LEU A 102 0.86 8.97 -6.83
N LEU A 103 0.79 8.11 -5.80
CA LEU A 103 -0.46 7.74 -5.13
C LEU A 103 -1.13 8.95 -4.46
N ARG A 104 -0.34 9.84 -3.84
CA ARG A 104 -0.85 11.10 -3.26
C ARG A 104 -1.45 12.03 -4.31
N HIS A 105 -0.93 11.97 -5.53
CA HIS A 105 -1.40 12.78 -6.67
C HIS A 105 -2.32 12.00 -7.62
N LEU A 106 -2.93 10.88 -7.18
CA LEU A 106 -3.86 10.10 -8.01
C LEU A 106 -5.00 10.94 -8.60
N SER A 107 -5.43 12.00 -7.91
CA SER A 107 -6.43 12.94 -8.45
C SER A 107 -6.02 13.50 -9.82
N LEU A 108 -4.73 13.76 -10.04
CA LEU A 108 -4.19 14.21 -11.34
C LEU A 108 -4.24 13.11 -12.40
N LEU A 109 -4.12 11.84 -12.02
CA LEU A 109 -4.20 10.68 -12.92
C LEU A 109 -5.65 10.29 -13.24
N PHE A 110 -6.60 10.58 -12.36
CA PHE A 110 -8.02 10.31 -12.58
C PHE A 110 -8.67 11.29 -13.55
N ILE A 111 -8.21 12.54 -13.62
CA ILE A 111 -8.73 13.54 -14.58
C ILE A 111 -8.56 13.07 -16.04
N PRO A 112 -7.35 12.72 -16.53
CA PRO A 112 -7.18 12.28 -17.91
C PRO A 112 -7.90 10.96 -18.19
N ALA A 113 -7.90 10.02 -17.25
CA ALA A 113 -8.65 8.77 -17.38
C ALA A 113 -10.17 9.02 -17.49
N GLY A 114 -10.71 9.92 -16.66
CA GLY A 114 -12.12 10.28 -16.67
C GLY A 114 -12.56 11.00 -17.94
N VAL A 115 -11.75 11.93 -18.45
CA VAL A 115 -12.04 12.63 -19.72
C VAL A 115 -12.06 11.65 -20.89
N GLY A 116 -11.15 10.68 -20.95
CA GLY A 116 -11.15 9.64 -21.99
C GLY A 116 -12.44 8.81 -22.00
N ILE A 117 -12.95 8.46 -20.82
CA ILE A 117 -14.24 7.75 -20.69
C ILE A 117 -15.39 8.67 -21.12
N MET A 118 -15.38 9.96 -20.76
CA MET A 118 -16.45 10.91 -21.13
C MET A 118 -16.58 11.12 -22.64
N VAL A 119 -15.47 11.09 -23.37
CA VAL A 119 -15.49 11.15 -24.85
C VAL A 119 -16.18 9.90 -25.43
N SER A 120 -15.89 8.73 -24.89
CA SER A 120 -16.54 7.47 -25.30
C SER A 120 -18.00 7.38 -24.81
N ALA A 121 -18.32 8.00 -23.67
CA ALA A 121 -19.66 8.01 -23.09
C ALA A 121 -20.68 8.80 -23.95
N GLN A 122 -20.22 9.73 -24.80
CA GLN A 122 -21.08 10.40 -25.78
C GLN A 122 -21.72 9.41 -26.75
N ALA A 123 -21.01 8.33 -27.12
CA ALA A 123 -21.53 7.29 -27.99
C ALA A 123 -22.57 6.37 -27.30
N VAL A 124 -22.55 6.28 -25.97
CA VAL A 124 -23.38 5.36 -25.16
C VAL A 124 -24.64 6.05 -24.60
N ARG A 125 -24.91 7.30 -25.01
CA ARG A 125 -26.07 8.08 -24.48
C ARG A 125 -27.42 7.37 -24.62
N GLY A 126 -27.60 6.51 -25.61
CA GLY A 126 -28.84 5.73 -25.81
C GLY A 126 -29.07 4.63 -24.78
N GLU A 127 -28.02 4.14 -24.11
CA GLU A 127 -28.06 2.96 -23.22
C GLU A 127 -27.54 3.27 -21.80
N ALA A 128 -27.45 4.54 -21.43
CA ALA A 128 -26.92 4.96 -20.12
C ALA A 128 -27.62 4.28 -18.94
N LEU A 129 -28.94 4.03 -19.05
CA LEU A 129 -29.70 3.29 -18.04
C LEU A 129 -29.23 1.84 -17.90
N ALA A 130 -28.92 1.14 -19.00
CA ALA A 130 -28.42 -0.23 -18.97
C ALA A 130 -27.01 -0.29 -18.35
N VAL A 131 -26.17 0.71 -18.62
CA VAL A 131 -24.83 0.81 -18.02
C VAL A 131 -24.93 1.05 -16.51
N ILE A 132 -25.74 2.01 -16.07
CA ILE A 132 -25.92 2.28 -14.64
C ILE A 132 -26.52 1.07 -13.93
N ALA A 133 -27.53 0.42 -14.53
CA ALA A 133 -28.13 -0.78 -13.95
C ALA A 133 -27.13 -1.93 -13.83
N SER A 134 -26.34 -2.21 -14.87
CA SER A 134 -25.33 -3.28 -14.83
C SER A 134 -24.18 -2.99 -13.85
N LEU A 135 -23.73 -1.74 -13.74
CA LEU A 135 -22.79 -1.30 -12.71
C LEU A 135 -23.34 -1.46 -11.29
N ALA A 136 -24.58 -1.03 -11.05
CA ALA A 136 -25.21 -1.15 -9.74
C ALA A 136 -25.38 -2.62 -9.34
N VAL A 137 -25.91 -3.45 -10.24
CA VAL A 137 -26.12 -4.89 -10.00
C VAL A 137 -24.79 -5.60 -9.76
N SER A 138 -23.77 -5.37 -10.60
CA SER A 138 -22.46 -6.00 -10.42
C SER A 138 -21.77 -5.57 -9.13
N THR A 139 -21.87 -4.29 -8.75
CA THR A 139 -21.29 -3.78 -7.50
C THR A 139 -21.98 -4.36 -6.28
N THR A 140 -23.32 -4.36 -6.24
CA THR A 140 -24.08 -4.95 -5.13
C THR A 140 -23.82 -6.44 -5.01
N LEU A 141 -23.81 -7.17 -6.14
CA LEU A 141 -23.54 -8.60 -6.17
C LEU A 141 -22.10 -8.90 -5.71
N GLY A 142 -21.10 -8.15 -6.19
CA GLY A 142 -19.72 -8.28 -5.77
C GLY A 142 -19.53 -8.07 -4.27
N ILE A 143 -20.16 -7.04 -3.71
CA ILE A 143 -20.14 -6.78 -2.25
C ILE A 143 -20.84 -7.91 -1.49
N ALA A 144 -22.00 -8.37 -1.96
CA ALA A 144 -22.76 -9.43 -1.30
C ALA A 144 -21.99 -10.76 -1.29
N VAL A 145 -21.43 -11.17 -2.43
CA VAL A 145 -20.62 -12.39 -2.55
C VAL A 145 -19.38 -12.29 -1.67
N THR A 146 -18.66 -11.16 -1.72
CA THR A 146 -17.48 -10.95 -0.87
C THR A 146 -17.85 -11.05 0.61
N ALA A 147 -18.94 -10.40 1.04
CA ALA A 147 -19.41 -10.46 2.42
C ALA A 147 -19.83 -11.88 2.85
N LEU A 148 -20.50 -12.63 1.97
CA LEU A 148 -20.90 -14.02 2.23
C LEU A 148 -19.69 -14.95 2.35
N VAL A 149 -18.72 -14.85 1.43
CA VAL A 149 -17.49 -15.64 1.45
C VAL A 149 -16.68 -15.34 2.72
N THR A 150 -16.47 -14.07 3.04
CA THR A 150 -15.77 -13.68 4.27
C THR A 150 -16.48 -14.20 5.51
N ARG A 151 -17.82 -14.08 5.58
CA ARG A 151 -18.61 -14.64 6.69
C ARG A 151 -18.52 -16.16 6.78
N ALA A 152 -18.53 -16.88 5.66
CA ALA A 152 -18.40 -18.33 5.63
C ALA A 152 -17.02 -18.78 6.12
N LEU A 153 -15.95 -18.11 5.68
CA LEU A 153 -14.58 -18.41 6.12
C LEU A 153 -14.39 -18.14 7.63
N LEU A 154 -14.89 -17.01 8.13
CA LEU A 154 -14.85 -16.67 9.57
C LEU A 154 -15.62 -17.67 10.44
N ARG A 155 -16.79 -18.13 9.98
CA ARG A 155 -17.57 -19.17 10.68
C ARG A 155 -16.82 -20.50 10.76
N ARG A 156 -16.10 -20.89 9.69
CA ARG A 156 -15.26 -22.10 9.68
C ARG A 156 -14.07 -22.02 10.62
N GLN A 157 -13.46 -20.85 10.77
CA GLN A 157 -12.32 -20.68 11.70
C GLN A 157 -12.77 -20.76 13.17
N ARG A 158 -13.90 -20.14 13.54
CA ARG A 158 -14.46 -20.24 14.91
C ARG A 158 -14.80 -21.68 15.32
N GLY A 159 -15.17 -22.54 14.37
CA GLY A 159 -15.41 -23.95 14.64
C GLY A 159 -14.15 -24.75 15.00
N ARG A 160 -12.96 -24.33 14.54
CA ARG A 160 -11.69 -25.02 14.84
C ARG A 160 -11.09 -24.62 16.19
N GLU A 161 -11.34 -23.39 16.66
CA GLU A 161 -10.81 -22.89 17.94
C GLU A 161 -11.42 -23.64 19.15
N ASN A 162 -12.73 -23.91 19.12
CA ASN A 162 -13.41 -24.67 20.19
C ASN A 162 -12.98 -26.15 20.31
N THR A 163 -12.23 -26.70 19.36
CA THR A 163 -11.72 -28.09 19.41
C THR A 163 -10.25 -28.15 19.88
N GLY A 164 -9.53 -27.02 19.88
CA GLY A 164 -8.11 -26.97 20.26
C GLY A 164 -7.84 -26.65 21.73
N GLU A 165 -8.82 -26.10 22.45
CA GLU A 165 -8.66 -25.62 23.84
C GLU A 165 -9.11 -26.65 24.90
N GLY A 166 -9.40 -27.88 24.47
CA GLY A 166 -9.83 -28.99 25.32
C GLY A 166 -8.87 -30.18 25.36
N ALA A 167 -7.60 -29.99 25.02
CA ALA A 167 -6.55 -31.01 25.07
C ALA A 167 -5.46 -30.65 26.07
#